data_AF-A0A654GDY7-F1
#
_entry.id   AF-A0A654GDY7-F1
#
_cell.length_a   1.000
_cell.length_b   1.000
_cell.length_c   1.000
_cell.angle_alpha   90.00
_cell.angle_beta   90.00
_cell.angle_gamma   90.00
#
_symmetry.space_group_name_H-M   'P 1'
#
loop_
_entity.id
_entity.type
_entity.pdbx_description
1 polymer ?
#
loop_
_entity_poly.entity_id
_entity_poly.type
_entity_poly.pdbx_seq_one_letter_code
_entity_poly.pdbx_strand_id
1 'polypeptide(L)'
;MAADEGKSSRRNSSNVDTPYLSEIYATLDDKGCYNGPVSIRLYDDEKNIIPKELIDKYDAAGISITFVPEVAEAYGYARAHKMVVDILLWAVDSPIESNLIVLSKNFKEELTVCVIQGLHGRGYNVLLAEPLEHIPFTESSEWLWDSLCRSLSSDGGGSSQHVDNKADTVALADSLRKQTL
;
A
#
# COMPACT_ATOMS: atom_id res chain seq x y z
N MET A 1 -23.77 50.70 7.91
CA MET A 1 -24.28 49.41 8.43
C MET A 1 -23.64 48.34 7.57
N ALA A 2 -22.56 47.73 8.07
CA ALA A 2 -21.75 46.78 7.34
C ALA A 2 -22.43 45.40 7.34
N ALA A 3 -22.42 44.72 6.19
CA ALA A 3 -22.82 43.32 6.09
C ALA A 3 -21.59 42.52 5.64
N ASP A 4 -21.21 41.65 6.56
CA ASP A 4 -20.11 40.69 6.64
C ASP A 4 -20.01 39.74 5.42
N GLU A 5 -18.86 39.75 4.74
CA GLU A 5 -18.49 38.74 3.75
C GLU A 5 -17.93 37.50 4.46
N GLY A 6 -18.82 36.57 4.81
CA GLY A 6 -18.46 35.24 5.30
C GLY A 6 -17.85 34.37 4.19
N LYS A 7 -16.57 34.56 3.90
CA LYS A 7 -15.79 33.71 2.99
C LYS A 7 -15.58 32.34 3.64
N SER A 8 -16.48 31.40 3.35
CA SER A 8 -16.36 29.99 3.77
C SER A 8 -15.20 29.32 3.05
N SER A 9 -14.00 29.50 3.60
CA SER A 9 -12.82 28.71 3.29
C SER A 9 -13.07 27.29 3.77
N ARG A 10 -13.54 26.42 2.86
CA ARG A 10 -13.51 24.97 3.07
C ARG A 10 -12.05 24.56 3.06
N ARG A 11 -11.48 24.49 4.26
CA ARG A 11 -10.16 23.93 4.55
C ARG A 11 -10.07 22.55 3.89
N ASN A 12 -9.18 22.42 2.92
CA ASN A 12 -8.68 21.14 2.47
C ASN A 12 -8.22 20.38 3.70
N SER A 13 -8.79 19.20 3.91
CA SER A 13 -8.37 18.30 4.98
C SER A 13 -6.88 18.05 4.79
N SER A 14 -6.12 18.56 5.73
CA SER A 14 -4.68 18.50 5.82
C SER A 14 -4.17 17.11 5.45
N ASN A 15 -3.27 17.04 4.46
CA ASN A 15 -2.21 16.05 4.47
C ASN A 15 -1.64 16.05 5.89
N VAL A 16 -1.90 14.98 6.62
CA VAL A 16 -1.30 14.79 7.93
C VAL A 16 0.19 14.60 7.64
N ASP A 17 1.02 15.51 8.11
CA ASP A 17 2.48 15.42 8.06
C ASP A 17 2.92 14.27 8.99
N THR A 18 2.63 13.03 8.58
CA THR A 18 3.21 11.85 9.21
C THR A 18 4.62 11.68 8.64
N PRO A 19 5.67 11.60 9.48
CA PRO A 19 7.05 11.41 9.01
C PRO A 19 7.25 10.08 8.27
N TYR A 20 6.31 9.14 8.39
CA TYR A 20 6.27 7.88 7.67
C TYR A 20 5.95 8.06 6.18
N LEU A 21 4.95 8.89 5.84
CA LEU A 21 4.50 9.03 4.45
C LEU A 21 5.43 9.91 3.59
N SER A 22 6.25 10.78 4.20
CA SER A 22 7.14 11.67 3.43
C SER A 22 8.13 10.92 2.54
N GLU A 23 8.67 9.80 3.02
CA GLU A 23 9.61 8.97 2.24
C GLU A 23 8.90 8.26 1.08
N ILE A 24 7.71 7.73 1.34
CA ILE A 24 6.90 7.03 0.33
C ILE A 24 6.47 8.01 -0.75
N TYR A 25 5.99 9.20 -0.38
CA TYR A 25 5.62 10.25 -1.32
C TYR A 25 6.79 10.76 -2.14
N ALA A 26 7.94 11.01 -1.51
CA ALA A 26 9.14 11.41 -2.24
C ALA A 26 9.56 10.35 -3.27
N THR A 27 9.45 9.07 -2.92
CA THR A 27 9.78 7.98 -3.84
C THR A 27 8.75 7.86 -4.98
N LEU A 28 7.46 8.00 -4.68
CA LEU A 28 6.41 8.00 -5.70
C LEU A 28 6.57 9.17 -6.68
N ASP A 29 6.94 10.34 -6.19
CA ASP A 29 7.17 11.55 -7.00
C ASP A 29 8.39 11.40 -7.91
N ASP A 30 9.52 10.90 -7.38
CA ASP A 30 10.73 10.58 -8.17
C ASP A 30 10.45 9.58 -9.31
N LYS A 31 9.51 8.67 -9.08
CA LYS A 31 9.08 7.66 -10.05
C LYS A 31 7.93 8.12 -10.96
N GLY A 32 7.50 9.37 -10.87
CA GLY A 32 6.38 9.90 -11.66
C GLY A 32 5.04 9.22 -11.38
N CYS A 33 4.92 8.54 -10.24
CA CYS A 33 3.75 7.78 -9.82
C CYS A 33 2.89 8.53 -8.77
N TYR A 34 3.21 9.79 -8.48
CA TYR A 34 2.44 10.63 -7.57
C TYR A 34 1.53 11.60 -8.34
N ASN A 35 0.26 11.22 -8.51
CA ASN A 35 -0.72 12.01 -9.27
C ASN A 35 -2.05 12.23 -8.54
N GLY A 36 -2.08 12.03 -7.22
CA GLY A 36 -3.29 12.18 -6.42
C GLY A 36 -3.16 11.57 -5.02
N PRO A 37 -4.30 11.36 -4.34
CA PRO A 37 -4.33 10.67 -3.06
C PRO A 37 -3.72 9.27 -3.16
N VAL A 38 -2.96 8.88 -2.14
CA VAL A 38 -2.31 7.57 -2.06
C VAL A 38 -3.00 6.75 -1.00
N SER A 39 -3.32 5.50 -1.33
CA SER A 39 -3.84 4.50 -0.39
C SER A 39 -3.01 3.23 -0.48
N ILE A 40 -2.53 2.74 0.66
CA ILE A 40 -1.74 1.51 0.74
C ILE A 40 -2.53 0.49 1.56
N ARG A 41 -2.62 -0.73 1.04
CA ARG A 41 -3.34 -1.84 1.67
C ARG A 41 -2.48 -3.10 1.67
N LEU A 42 -2.32 -3.67 2.85
CA LEU A 42 -1.71 -4.97 3.09
C LEU A 42 -2.83 -6.01 3.24
N TYR A 43 -2.68 -7.17 2.62
CA TYR A 43 -3.63 -8.27 2.72
C TYR A 43 -2.95 -9.43 3.45
N ASP A 44 -3.55 -9.88 4.54
CA ASP A 44 -3.05 -11.01 5.32
C ASP A 44 -4.21 -11.94 5.74
N ASP A 45 -3.91 -13.13 6.23
CA ASP A 45 -4.91 -14.00 6.87
C ASP A 45 -4.94 -13.81 8.40
N GLU A 46 -6.06 -14.17 9.02
CA GLU A 46 -6.23 -14.08 10.49
C GLU A 46 -5.32 -15.04 11.28
N LYS A 47 -4.68 -16.01 10.62
CA LYS A 47 -3.77 -16.96 11.27
C LYS A 47 -2.42 -16.30 11.60
N ASN A 48 -2.03 -15.30 10.82
CA ASN A 48 -0.81 -14.55 11.06
C ASN A 48 -0.96 -13.61 12.25
N ILE A 49 -0.22 -13.93 13.33
CA ILE A 49 -0.17 -13.09 14.53
C ILE A 49 0.81 -11.94 14.26
N ILE A 50 0.27 -10.82 13.80
CA ILE A 50 1.00 -9.56 13.71
C ILE A 50 1.00 -8.90 15.10
N PRO A 51 2.17 -8.59 15.70
CA PRO A 51 2.22 -7.88 16.97
C PRO A 51 1.46 -6.56 16.90
N LYS A 52 0.74 -6.20 17.97
CA LYS A 52 -0.05 -4.95 18.00
C LYS A 52 0.80 -3.72 17.70
N GLU A 53 2.01 -3.65 18.23
CA GLU A 53 2.96 -2.55 17.97
C GLU A 53 3.23 -2.37 16.47
N LEU A 54 3.23 -3.46 15.72
CA LEU A 54 3.42 -3.44 14.28
C LEU A 54 2.16 -2.98 13.54
N ILE A 55 0.98 -3.39 14.02
CA ILE A 55 -0.31 -2.88 13.51
C ILE A 55 -0.41 -1.38 13.72
N ASP A 56 -0.10 -0.90 14.93
CA ASP A 56 -0.11 0.52 15.26
C ASP A 56 0.89 1.30 14.40
N LYS A 57 2.04 0.69 14.09
CA LYS A 57 3.05 1.27 13.18
C LYS A 57 2.58 1.35 11.73
N TYR A 58 1.92 0.31 11.23
CA TYR A 58 1.33 0.33 9.90
C TYR A 58 0.23 1.40 9.79
N ASP A 59 -0.65 1.50 10.79
CA ASP A 59 -1.71 2.51 10.84
C ASP A 59 -1.12 3.94 10.89
N ALA A 60 -0.11 4.16 11.73
CA ALA A 60 0.62 5.43 11.78
C ALA A 60 1.35 5.78 10.47
N ALA A 61 1.70 4.77 9.68
CA ALA A 61 2.27 4.92 8.34
C ALA A 61 1.22 5.02 7.23
N GLY A 62 -0.08 5.03 7.56
CA GLY A 62 -1.17 5.08 6.57
C GLY A 62 -1.35 3.78 5.78
N ILE A 63 -0.84 2.66 6.29
CA ILE A 63 -0.94 1.33 5.68
C ILE A 63 -2.11 0.60 6.36
N SER A 64 -3.19 0.39 5.60
CA SER A 64 -4.34 -0.36 6.08
C SER A 64 -4.11 -1.87 5.94
N ILE A 65 -4.33 -2.65 7.01
CA ILE A 65 -4.26 -4.11 6.96
C ILE A 65 -5.68 -4.66 6.75
N THR A 66 -5.81 -5.60 5.83
CA THR A 66 -7.05 -6.31 5.52
C THR A 66 -6.84 -7.79 5.79
N PHE A 67 -7.48 -8.28 6.85
CA PHE A 67 -7.43 -9.70 7.20
C PHE A 67 -8.53 -10.47 6.46
N VAL A 68 -8.17 -11.63 5.91
CA VAL A 68 -9.12 -12.62 5.40
C VAL A 68 -9.28 -13.74 6.42
N PRO A 69 -10.50 -14.30 6.59
CA PRO A 69 -10.72 -15.39 7.53
C PRO A 69 -9.83 -16.59 7.24
N GLU A 70 -9.20 -17.16 8.27
CA GLU A 70 -8.31 -18.33 8.13
C GLU A 70 -9.00 -19.48 7.39
N VAL A 71 -10.27 -19.73 7.70
CA VAL A 71 -11.06 -20.78 7.06
C VAL A 71 -11.19 -20.55 5.55
N ALA A 72 -11.30 -19.30 5.10
CA ALA A 72 -11.37 -18.98 3.68
C ALA A 72 -10.00 -19.17 3.00
N GLU A 73 -8.92 -18.71 3.62
CA GLU A 73 -7.56 -18.85 3.08
C GLU A 73 -7.09 -20.31 3.06
N ALA A 74 -7.61 -21.17 3.94
CA ALA A 74 -7.33 -22.60 3.93
C ALA A 74 -7.75 -23.30 2.62
N TYR A 75 -8.71 -22.73 1.88
CA TYR A 75 -9.11 -23.19 0.53
C TYR A 75 -8.26 -22.55 -0.60
N GLY A 76 -7.34 -21.67 -0.25
CA GLY A 76 -6.45 -20.94 -1.15
C GLY A 76 -7.06 -19.64 -1.69
N TYR A 77 -6.18 -18.71 -2.04
CA TYR A 77 -6.47 -17.49 -2.81
C TYR A 77 -7.41 -16.46 -2.16
N ALA A 78 -7.85 -16.62 -0.91
CA ALA A 78 -8.77 -15.66 -0.29
C ALA A 78 -8.18 -14.25 -0.20
N ARG A 79 -6.88 -14.13 0.12
CA ARG A 79 -6.13 -12.86 0.04
C ARG A 79 -6.13 -12.27 -1.37
N ALA A 80 -5.84 -13.09 -2.38
CA ALA A 80 -5.78 -12.64 -3.77
C ALA A 80 -7.17 -12.18 -4.27
N HIS A 81 -8.22 -12.96 -4.01
CA HIS A 81 -9.60 -12.57 -4.30
C HIS A 81 -9.99 -11.26 -3.61
N LYS A 82 -9.65 -11.11 -2.32
CA LYS A 82 -9.96 -9.89 -1.59
C LYS A 82 -9.23 -8.68 -2.19
N MET A 83 -7.97 -8.84 -2.55
CA MET A 83 -7.20 -7.82 -3.26
C MET A 83 -7.84 -7.44 -4.59
N VAL A 84 -8.26 -8.42 -5.39
CA VAL A 84 -8.95 -8.18 -6.67
C VAL A 84 -10.26 -7.42 -6.48
N VAL A 85 -11.07 -7.79 -5.49
CA VAL A 85 -12.32 -7.09 -5.18
C VAL A 85 -12.06 -5.63 -4.83
N ASP A 86 -11.04 -5.36 -4.02
CA ASP A 86 -10.68 -4.00 -3.61
C ASP A 86 -10.10 -3.19 -4.78
N ILE A 87 -9.29 -3.80 -5.65
CA ILE A 87 -8.80 -3.19 -6.90
C ILE A 87 -9.96 -2.82 -7.82
N LEU A 88 -10.93 -3.73 -8.01
CA LEU A 88 -12.10 -3.47 -8.85
C LEU A 88 -12.97 -2.36 -8.28
N LEU A 89 -13.17 -2.33 -6.96
CA LEU A 89 -13.92 -1.27 -6.30
C LEU A 89 -13.21 0.08 -6.43
N TRP A 90 -11.90 0.12 -6.23
CA TRP A 90 -11.08 1.31 -6.44
C TRP A 90 -11.18 1.84 -7.89
N ALA A 91 -11.18 0.95 -8.88
CA ALA A 91 -11.27 1.31 -10.29
C ALA A 91 -12.65 1.86 -10.71
N VAL A 92 -13.70 1.74 -9.87
CA VAL A 92 -15.00 2.37 -10.14
C VAL A 92 -14.93 3.88 -9.95
N ASP A 93 -14.20 4.33 -8.93
CA ASP A 93 -14.15 5.73 -8.52
C ASP A 93 -12.87 6.46 -8.97
N SER A 94 -11.92 5.73 -9.57
CA SER A 94 -10.62 6.27 -9.99
C SER A 94 -10.60 6.69 -11.46
N PRO A 95 -9.96 7.82 -11.80
CA PRO A 95 -9.76 8.21 -13.20
C PRO A 95 -8.82 7.23 -13.93
N ILE A 96 -8.99 7.13 -15.24
CA ILE A 96 -8.27 6.16 -16.10
C ILE A 96 -6.74 6.33 -16.06
N GLU A 97 -6.22 7.51 -15.67
CA GLU A 97 -4.78 7.78 -15.56
C GLU A 97 -4.20 7.50 -14.17
N SER A 98 -4.99 6.92 -13.26
CA SER A 98 -4.53 6.58 -11.91
C SER A 98 -3.51 5.43 -11.90
N ASN A 99 -2.59 5.51 -10.94
CA ASN A 99 -1.57 4.49 -10.72
C ASN A 99 -2.09 3.35 -9.83
N LEU A 100 -1.95 2.11 -10.28
CA LEU A 100 -2.14 0.91 -9.47
C LEU A 100 -0.78 0.21 -9.32
N ILE A 101 -0.26 0.14 -8.09
CA ILE A 101 0.99 -0.55 -7.78
C ILE A 101 0.65 -1.82 -6.99
N VAL A 102 1.04 -2.99 -7.50
CA VAL A 102 0.78 -4.28 -6.84
C VAL A 102 2.10 -4.93 -6.44
N LEU A 103 2.30 -5.06 -5.13
CA LEU A 103 3.48 -5.69 -4.55
C LEU A 103 3.17 -7.16 -4.21
N SER A 104 3.40 -8.06 -5.17
CA SER A 104 3.26 -9.51 -5.01
C SER A 104 4.34 -10.23 -5.82
N LYS A 105 4.93 -11.32 -5.30
CA LYS A 105 5.95 -12.12 -6.00
C LYS A 105 5.36 -13.29 -6.78
N ASN A 106 4.04 -13.52 -6.69
CA ASN A 106 3.46 -14.63 -7.43
C ASN A 106 1.95 -14.49 -7.64
N PHE A 107 1.58 -13.97 -8.80
CA PHE A 107 0.19 -14.02 -9.27
C PHE A 107 -0.12 -15.43 -9.79
N LYS A 108 -0.47 -16.33 -8.87
CA LYS A 108 -0.86 -17.71 -9.22
C LYS A 108 -2.31 -17.81 -9.69
N GLU A 109 -3.10 -16.78 -9.45
CA GLU A 109 -4.54 -16.80 -9.68
C GLU A 109 -4.87 -16.11 -11.00
N GLU A 110 -5.47 -16.87 -11.93
CA GLU A 110 -5.79 -16.39 -13.28
C GLU A 110 -6.68 -15.14 -13.27
N LEU A 111 -7.67 -15.07 -12.35
CA LEU A 111 -8.56 -13.90 -12.26
C LEU A 111 -7.79 -12.64 -11.88
N THR A 112 -6.81 -12.75 -10.97
CA THR A 112 -5.96 -11.61 -10.59
C THR A 112 -5.20 -11.10 -11.81
N VAL A 113 -4.58 -11.99 -12.58
CA VAL A 113 -3.85 -11.63 -13.81
C VAL A 113 -4.79 -10.98 -14.83
N CYS A 114 -5.97 -11.56 -15.06
CA CYS A 114 -6.95 -11.01 -16.01
C CYS A 114 -7.44 -9.61 -15.63
N VAL A 115 -7.68 -9.35 -14.33
CA VAL A 115 -8.11 -8.03 -13.86
C VAL A 115 -7.00 -7.00 -14.06
N ILE A 116 -5.77 -7.33 -13.69
CA ILE A 116 -4.59 -6.47 -13.87
C ILE A 116 -4.39 -6.13 -15.37
N GLN A 117 -4.44 -7.13 -16.25
CA GLN A 117 -4.38 -6.94 -17.70
C GLN A 117 -5.52 -6.06 -18.22
N GLY A 118 -6.73 -6.28 -17.71
CA GLY A 118 -7.92 -5.52 -18.09
C GLY A 118 -7.84 -4.05 -17.70
N LEU A 119 -7.30 -3.73 -16.53
CA LEU A 119 -7.08 -2.34 -16.10
C LEU A 119 -6.01 -1.66 -16.95
N HIS A 120 -4.87 -2.32 -17.17
CA HIS A 120 -3.85 -1.78 -18.07
C HIS A 120 -4.41 -1.50 -19.47
N GLY A 121 -5.17 -2.45 -20.03
CA GLY A 121 -5.83 -2.28 -21.34
C GLY A 121 -6.87 -1.15 -21.40
N ARG A 122 -7.37 -0.68 -20.24
CA ARG A 122 -8.27 0.47 -20.13
C ARG A 122 -7.56 1.81 -19.99
N GLY A 123 -6.23 1.82 -19.79
CA GLY A 123 -5.41 3.03 -19.69
C GLY A 123 -4.83 3.33 -18.31
N TYR A 124 -5.12 2.50 -17.30
CA TYR A 124 -4.51 2.63 -15.97
C TYR A 124 -3.01 2.37 -16.02
N ASN A 125 -2.23 3.15 -15.26
CA ASN A 125 -0.80 2.89 -15.11
C ASN A 125 -0.58 1.81 -14.05
N VAL A 126 -0.25 0.60 -14.49
CA VAL A 126 -0.14 -0.57 -13.61
C VAL A 126 1.33 -0.95 -13.44
N LEU A 127 1.82 -0.97 -12.20
CA LEU A 127 3.17 -1.40 -11.85
C LEU A 127 3.11 -2.65 -10.98
N LEU A 128 3.97 -3.63 -11.27
CA LEU A 128 4.04 -4.90 -10.54
C LEU A 128 5.41 -5.02 -9.88
N ALA A 129 5.50 -5.62 -8.70
CA ALA A 129 6.81 -5.87 -8.09
C ALA A 129 7.65 -6.77 -9.00
N GLU A 130 7.07 -7.91 -9.38
CA GLU A 130 7.67 -8.83 -10.34
C GLU A 130 6.89 -8.76 -11.67
N PRO A 131 7.57 -8.47 -12.81
CA PRO A 131 6.93 -8.51 -14.12
C PRO A 131 6.38 -9.90 -14.43
N LEU A 132 5.15 -9.95 -14.95
CA LEU A 132 4.57 -11.20 -15.45
C LEU A 132 4.99 -11.44 -16.89
N GLU A 133 5.33 -12.68 -17.25
CA GLU A 133 5.71 -13.05 -18.63
C GLU A 133 4.65 -12.62 -19.67
N HIS A 134 3.38 -12.64 -19.27
CA HIS A 134 2.23 -12.25 -20.12
C HIS A 134 1.81 -10.77 -19.97
N ILE A 135 2.53 -9.98 -19.17
CA ILE A 135 2.35 -8.53 -19.02
C ILE A 135 3.72 -7.85 -19.08
N PRO A 136 4.41 -7.86 -20.24
CA PRO A 136 5.80 -7.42 -20.35
C PRO A 136 6.01 -5.90 -20.25
N PHE A 137 4.98 -5.13 -19.85
CA PHE A 137 4.96 -3.67 -19.93
C PHE A 137 5.04 -2.96 -18.58
N THR A 138 5.14 -3.69 -17.47
CA THR A 138 5.15 -3.07 -16.15
C THR A 138 6.58 -2.84 -15.70
N GLU A 139 6.96 -1.57 -15.49
CA GLU A 139 8.16 -1.26 -14.73
C GLU A 139 8.08 -1.94 -13.36
N SER A 140 9.19 -2.52 -12.90
CA SER A 140 9.22 -3.13 -11.58
C SER A 140 8.98 -2.07 -10.52
N SER A 141 8.09 -2.37 -9.58
CA SER A 141 7.82 -1.57 -8.38
C SER A 141 8.57 -2.07 -7.14
N GLU A 142 9.60 -2.92 -7.30
CA GLU A 142 10.45 -3.37 -6.18
C GLU A 142 11.03 -2.20 -5.38
N TRP A 143 11.31 -1.07 -6.02
CA TRP A 143 11.80 0.14 -5.35
C TRP A 143 10.86 0.66 -4.26
N LEU A 144 9.56 0.41 -4.37
CA LEU A 144 8.59 0.83 -3.36
C LEU A 144 8.77 0.02 -2.08
N TRP A 145 9.27 -1.21 -2.19
CA TRP A 145 9.61 -2.05 -1.04
C TRP A 145 10.62 -1.39 -0.12
N ASP A 146 11.72 -0.91 -0.70
CA ASP A 146 12.81 -0.31 0.05
C ASP A 146 12.37 1.02 0.66
N SER A 147 11.48 1.75 -0.01
CA SER A 147 10.84 2.95 0.54
C SER A 147 9.96 2.63 1.76
N LEU A 148 9.10 1.61 1.66
CA LEU A 148 8.26 1.14 2.77
C LEU A 148 9.11 0.70 3.97
N CYS A 149 10.17 -0.08 3.72
CA CYS A 149 11.08 -0.53 4.77
C CYS A 149 11.79 0.64 5.47
N ARG A 150 12.26 1.64 4.72
CA ARG A 150 12.92 2.83 5.27
C ARG A 150 11.94 3.69 6.07
N SER A 151 10.77 3.94 5.52
CA SER A 151 9.68 4.65 6.18
C SER A 151 9.37 4.01 7.53
N LEU A 152 9.10 2.70 7.53
CA LEU A 152 8.79 1.95 8.73
C LEU A 152 10.01 1.74 9.65
N SER A 153 11.23 2.07 9.23
CA SER A 153 12.41 2.04 10.10
C SER A 153 12.70 3.40 10.74
N SER A 154 12.10 4.48 10.24
CA SER A 154 12.24 5.81 10.81
C SER A 154 11.48 5.87 12.13
N ASP A 155 12.22 5.94 13.24
CA ASP A 155 11.64 6.14 14.56
C ASP A 155 11.02 7.54 14.57
N GLY A 156 9.68 7.62 14.54
CA GLY A 156 8.96 8.88 14.62
C GLY A 156 9.36 9.57 15.91
N GLY A 157 10.09 10.69 15.80
CA GLY A 157 10.76 11.33 16.94
C GLY A 157 9.84 11.53 18.15
N GLY A 158 10.21 10.91 19.28
CA GLY A 158 9.46 11.00 20.54
C GLY A 158 10.05 10.20 21.71
N SER A 159 11.29 10.51 22.12
CA SER A 159 11.91 10.26 23.44
C SER A 159 11.82 8.86 24.11
N SER A 160 12.99 8.20 24.15
CA SER A 160 13.57 7.42 25.26
C SER A 160 12.81 6.20 25.81
N GLN A 161 13.16 5.02 25.29
CA GLN A 161 13.94 4.02 26.03
C GLN A 161 14.67 3.11 25.03
N HIS A 162 16.00 3.13 25.13
CA HIS A 162 16.95 2.38 24.33
C HIS A 162 17.05 0.95 24.86
N VAL A 163 16.44 -0.05 24.19
CA VAL A 163 16.98 -1.37 23.78
C VAL A 163 15.97 -2.00 22.77
N ASP A 164 16.47 -2.61 21.67
CA ASP A 164 15.79 -3.55 20.72
C ASP A 164 15.17 -3.09 19.36
N ASN A 165 15.09 -1.79 19.01
CA ASN A 165 14.42 -1.34 17.76
C ASN A 165 14.99 -1.89 16.42
N LYS A 166 16.25 -2.36 16.39
CA LYS A 166 16.88 -2.90 15.17
C LYS A 166 16.42 -4.33 14.84
N ALA A 167 16.10 -5.13 15.86
CA ALA A 167 15.60 -6.49 15.64
C ALA A 167 14.16 -6.45 15.08
N ASP A 168 13.34 -5.54 15.57
CA ASP A 168 11.94 -5.39 15.18
C ASP A 168 11.79 -4.84 13.76
N THR A 169 12.68 -3.95 13.33
CA THR A 169 12.71 -3.42 11.96
C THR A 169 13.15 -4.47 10.93
N VAL A 170 14.11 -5.32 11.28
CA VAL A 170 14.50 -6.47 10.44
C VAL A 170 13.40 -7.52 10.43
N ALA A 171 12.79 -7.83 11.57
CA ALA A 171 11.64 -8.73 11.65
C ALA A 171 10.44 -8.22 10.85
N LEU A 172 10.22 -6.91 10.81
CA LEU A 172 9.19 -6.25 10.02
C LEU A 172 9.44 -6.35 8.52
N ALA A 173 10.66 -6.01 8.08
CA ALA A 173 11.06 -6.15 6.69
C ALA A 173 11.03 -7.62 6.24
N ASP A 174 11.42 -8.55 7.12
CA ASP A 174 11.36 -9.98 6.86
C ASP A 174 9.92 -10.53 6.89
N SER A 175 9.04 -10.03 7.77
CA SER A 175 7.62 -10.41 7.82
C SER A 175 6.92 -9.97 6.55
N LEU A 176 7.12 -8.71 6.17
CA LEU A 176 6.66 -8.17 4.92
C LEU A 176 7.20 -9.02 3.75
N ARG A 177 8.50 -9.35 3.72
CA ARG A 177 9.11 -10.14 2.64
C ARG A 177 8.59 -11.57 2.56
N LYS A 178 8.25 -12.16 3.72
CA LYS A 178 7.70 -13.52 3.84
C LYS A 178 6.24 -13.59 3.41
N GLN A 179 5.44 -12.57 3.68
CA GLN A 179 4.05 -12.49 3.20
C GLN A 179 3.97 -12.36 1.67
N THR A 180 5.07 -11.97 1.03
CA THR A 180 5.16 -11.88 -0.44
C THR A 180 5.77 -13.13 -1.09
N LEU A 181 6.45 -14.04 -0.37
CA LEU A 181 7.05 -15.29 -0.89
C LEU A 181 6.08 -16.48 -0.79
#